data_AF-A0A3S2DKE9-F1
#
_entry.id   AF-A0A3S2DKE9-F1
#
_cell.length_a   1.000
_cell.length_b   1.000
_cell.length_c   1.000
_cell.angle_alpha   90.00
_cell.angle_beta   90.00
_cell.angle_gamma   90.00
#
_symmetry.space_group_name_H-M   'P 1'
#
loop_
_entity.id
_entity.type
_entity.pdbx_description
1 polymer ?
#
loop_
_entity_poly.entity_id
_entity_poly.type
_entity_poly.pdbx_seq_one_letter_code
_entity_poly.pdbx_strand_id
1 'polypeptide(L)'
;KHESIAGEQKLQVPADLDAAHKSDVDKLQSAAAPVDATYADMQKTAHADAVSMFESYARDGDNSALKSFASETLPTLKMHQEMVGKVAAAAPAPDSSAPAASDAAATNSVAPVPGANSFTEDQAKNAIEKAGYSDVSALTKDDKGIWRGT
;
A
#
# COMPACT_ATOMS: atom_id res chain seq x y z
N LYS A 1 14.03 8.64 10.22
CA LYS A 1 14.35 9.99 9.67
C LYS A 1 13.56 11.09 10.38
N HIS A 2 12.22 11.05 10.41
CA HIS A 2 11.42 12.05 11.12
C HIS A 2 11.74 12.14 12.63
N GLU A 3 11.86 11.02 13.35
CA GLU A 3 12.20 11.02 14.79
C GLU A 3 13.58 11.64 15.07
N SER A 4 14.56 11.43 14.17
CA SER A 4 15.89 12.08 14.25
C SER A 4 15.75 13.58 14.12
N ILE A 5 14.96 14.06 13.14
CA ILE A 5 14.69 15.48 12.93
C ILE A 5 14.01 16.07 14.17
N ALA A 6 13.03 15.38 14.74
CA ALA A 6 12.34 15.82 15.95
C ALA A 6 13.29 15.90 17.16
N GLY A 7 14.14 14.89 17.37
CA GLY A 7 15.13 14.87 18.46
C GLY A 7 16.20 15.95 18.32
N GLU A 8 16.78 16.09 17.12
CA GLU A 8 17.80 17.12 16.81
C GLU A 8 17.25 18.53 17.01
N GLN A 9 15.98 18.75 16.67
CA GLN A 9 15.33 20.05 16.75
C GLN A 9 14.50 20.23 18.05
N LYS A 10 14.56 19.26 18.97
CA LYS A 10 13.83 19.27 20.25
C LYS A 10 12.33 19.51 20.08
N LEU A 11 11.75 19.00 19.00
CA LEU A 11 10.32 19.05 18.74
C LEU A 11 9.60 18.05 19.66
N GLN A 12 8.44 18.46 20.16
CA GLN A 12 7.57 17.59 20.94
C GLN A 12 6.79 16.69 19.99
N VAL A 13 6.93 15.37 20.14
CA VAL A 13 6.18 14.38 19.37
C VAL A 13 4.99 13.92 20.20
N PRO A 14 3.75 14.03 19.69
CA PRO A 14 2.59 13.47 20.38
C PRO A 14 2.75 11.96 20.59
N ALA A 15 2.53 11.49 21.82
CA ALA A 15 2.58 10.07 22.17
C ALA A 15 1.27 9.32 21.82
N ASP A 16 0.19 10.08 21.65
CA ASP A 16 -1.14 9.58 21.37
C ASP A 16 -1.57 9.88 19.93
N LEU A 17 -2.40 9.00 19.38
CA LEU A 17 -3.22 9.31 18.22
C LEU A 17 -4.16 10.48 18.53
N ASP A 18 -4.36 11.35 17.55
CA ASP A 18 -5.41 12.35 17.62
C ASP A 18 -6.81 11.71 17.59
N ALA A 19 -7.82 12.54 17.83
CA ALA A 19 -9.21 12.09 17.96
C ALA A 19 -9.74 11.41 16.68
N ALA A 20 -9.34 11.89 15.49
CA ALA A 20 -9.81 11.32 14.24
C ALA A 20 -9.24 9.92 14.05
N HIS A 21 -7.93 9.76 14.22
CA HIS A 21 -7.28 8.46 14.08
C HIS A 21 -7.68 7.47 15.20
N LYS A 22 -7.97 7.95 16.41
CA LYS A 22 -8.57 7.11 17.47
C LYS A 22 -9.95 6.60 17.06
N SER A 23 -10.82 7.47 16.54
CA SER A 23 -12.16 7.09 16.09
C SER A 23 -12.11 6.06 14.95
N ASP A 24 -11.15 6.19 14.05
CA ASP A 24 -10.92 5.26 12.96
C ASP A 24 -10.52 3.87 13.47
N VAL A 25 -9.61 3.81 14.45
CA VAL A 25 -9.24 2.55 15.13
C VAL A 25 -10.44 1.94 15.85
N ASP A 26 -11.21 2.73 16.60
CA ASP A 26 -12.39 2.26 17.33
C ASP A 26 -13.47 1.70 16.38
N LYS A 27 -13.65 2.33 15.22
CA LYS A 27 -14.57 1.85 14.18
C LYS A 27 -14.14 0.50 13.62
N LEU A 28 -12.85 0.30 13.36
CA LEU A 28 -12.33 -0.99 12.90
C LEU A 28 -12.44 -2.07 13.98
N GLN A 29 -12.19 -1.73 15.24
CA GLN A 29 -12.28 -2.68 16.36
C GLN A 29 -13.72 -3.11 16.66
N SER A 30 -14.69 -2.21 16.46
CA SER A 30 -16.11 -2.49 16.71
C SER A 30 -16.85 -3.04 15.50
N ALA A 31 -16.26 -3.01 14.31
CA ALA A 31 -16.88 -3.52 13.10
C ALA A 31 -17.02 -5.05 13.14
N ALA A 32 -18.20 -5.54 12.76
CA ALA A 32 -18.38 -6.96 12.47
C ALA A 32 -17.62 -7.33 11.18
N ALA A 33 -17.01 -8.52 11.15
CA ALA A 33 -16.33 -9.00 9.96
C ALA A 33 -17.30 -9.19 8.77
N PRO A 34 -16.84 -8.97 7.52
CA PRO A 34 -15.48 -8.56 7.13
C PRO A 34 -15.25 -7.02 7.19
N VAL A 35 -14.04 -6.61 7.58
CA VAL A 35 -13.67 -5.19 7.73
C VAL A 35 -12.95 -4.59 6.50
N ASP A 36 -12.63 -5.42 5.51
CA ASP A 36 -11.72 -5.08 4.40
C ASP A 36 -12.16 -3.84 3.61
N ALA A 37 -13.45 -3.72 3.29
CA ALA A 37 -13.97 -2.57 2.54
C ALA A 37 -13.88 -1.26 3.35
N THR A 38 -14.17 -1.32 4.65
CA THR A 38 -14.05 -0.17 5.55
C THR A 38 -12.58 0.24 5.69
N TYR A 39 -11.70 -0.74 5.90
CA TYR A 39 -10.26 -0.52 5.99
C TYR A 39 -9.68 0.07 4.69
N ALA A 40 -10.10 -0.42 3.52
CA ALA A 40 -9.63 0.08 2.23
C ALA A 40 -10.05 1.53 1.98
N ASP A 41 -11.28 1.92 2.36
CA ASP A 41 -11.77 3.29 2.23
C ASP A 41 -11.01 4.26 3.18
N MET A 42 -10.75 3.81 4.41
CA MET A 42 -9.93 4.54 5.38
C MET A 42 -8.50 4.72 4.87
N GLN A 43 -7.86 3.68 4.31
CA GLN A 43 -6.52 3.79 3.74
C GLN A 43 -6.50 4.75 2.54
N LYS A 44 -7.53 4.75 1.70
CA LYS A 44 -7.61 5.67 0.56
C LYS A 44 -7.64 7.13 1.02
N THR A 45 -8.43 7.41 2.06
CA THR A 45 -8.52 8.74 2.67
C THR A 45 -7.19 9.13 3.33
N ALA A 46 -6.64 8.26 4.18
CA ALA A 46 -5.39 8.51 4.88
C ALA A 46 -4.21 8.78 3.92
N HIS A 47 -4.11 8.05 2.81
CA HIS A 47 -3.06 8.30 1.82
C HIS A 47 -3.28 9.60 1.04
N ALA A 48 -4.52 9.97 0.72
CA ALA A 48 -4.82 11.25 0.08
C ALA A 48 -4.46 12.43 1.00
N ASP A 49 -4.81 12.35 2.28
CA ASP A 49 -4.48 13.37 3.28
C ASP A 49 -2.97 13.48 3.50
N ALA A 50 -2.27 12.34 3.57
CA ALA A 50 -0.82 12.31 3.70
C ALA A 50 -0.13 12.95 2.47
N VAL A 51 -0.58 12.65 1.25
CA VAL A 51 -0.03 13.31 0.05
C VAL A 51 -0.27 14.81 0.11
N SER A 52 -1.49 15.26 0.46
CA SER A 52 -1.80 16.69 0.57
C SER A 52 -0.91 17.40 1.61
N MET A 53 -0.75 16.80 2.79
CA MET A 53 0.10 17.32 3.86
C MET A 53 1.56 17.44 3.39
N PHE A 54 2.11 16.37 2.81
CA PHE A 54 3.50 16.38 2.34
C PHE A 54 3.72 17.35 1.16
N GLU A 55 2.77 17.47 0.23
CA GLU A 55 2.80 18.47 -0.85
C GLU A 55 2.84 19.89 -0.29
N SER A 56 1.96 20.21 0.64
CA SER A 56 1.93 21.54 1.26
C SER A 56 3.23 21.86 1.98
N TYR A 57 3.78 20.90 2.75
CA TYR A 57 4.97 21.13 3.56
C TYR A 57 6.24 21.17 2.69
N ALA A 58 6.30 20.36 1.63
CA ALA A 58 7.37 20.43 0.63
C ALA A 58 7.38 21.77 -0.11
N ARG A 59 6.21 22.41 -0.31
CA ARG A 59 6.09 23.71 -0.99
C ARG A 59 6.36 24.89 -0.04
N ASP A 60 5.66 24.94 1.09
CA ASP A 60 5.56 26.11 1.96
C ASP A 60 6.14 25.91 3.37
N GLY A 61 6.67 24.73 3.68
CA GLY A 61 7.22 24.42 5.00
C GLY A 61 8.32 25.40 5.43
N ASP A 62 8.31 25.72 6.71
CA ASP A 62 9.22 26.65 7.40
C ASP A 62 10.47 25.96 7.97
N ASN A 63 10.40 24.65 8.18
CA ASN A 63 11.52 23.83 8.62
C ASN A 63 12.21 23.15 7.43
N SER A 64 13.45 23.54 7.15
CA SER A 64 14.20 23.04 5.99
C SER A 64 14.38 21.52 5.98
N ALA A 65 14.66 20.90 7.12
CA ALA A 65 14.87 19.45 7.21
C ALA A 65 13.56 18.68 6.97
N LEU A 66 12.45 19.17 7.53
CA LEU A 66 11.12 18.56 7.29
C LEU A 66 10.64 18.82 5.87
N LYS A 67 10.98 19.96 5.25
CA LYS A 67 10.68 20.27 3.85
C LYS A 67 11.41 19.32 2.89
N SER A 68 12.70 19.05 3.14
CA SER A 68 13.46 18.04 2.39
C SER A 68 12.89 16.64 2.59
N PHE A 69 12.57 16.26 3.84
CA PHE A 69 11.93 14.99 4.13
C PHE A 69 10.60 14.82 3.39
N ALA A 70 9.75 15.86 3.39
CA ALA A 70 8.48 15.85 2.68
C ALA A 70 8.68 15.67 1.16
N SER A 71 9.61 16.43 0.58
CA SER A 71 9.93 16.38 -0.85
C SER A 71 10.46 15.01 -1.30
N GLU A 72 11.33 14.39 -0.50
CA GLU A 72 11.90 13.08 -0.81
C GLU A 72 10.91 11.93 -0.68
N THR A 73 9.92 12.07 0.23
CA THR A 73 8.94 11.00 0.53
C THR A 73 7.73 11.06 -0.40
N LEU A 74 7.44 12.24 -0.96
CA LEU A 74 6.31 12.51 -1.83
C LEU A 74 6.10 11.52 -2.99
N PRO A 75 7.13 11.13 -3.76
CA PRO A 75 6.96 10.19 -4.85
C PRO A 75 6.42 8.83 -4.38
N THR A 76 6.91 8.34 -3.25
CA THR A 76 6.46 7.06 -2.66
C THR A 76 5.01 7.17 -2.15
N LEU A 77 4.64 8.28 -1.52
CA LEU A 77 3.25 8.47 -1.06
C LEU A 77 2.25 8.52 -2.20
N LYS A 78 2.58 9.19 -3.31
CA LYS A 78 1.75 9.21 -4.52
C LYS A 78 1.59 7.81 -5.11
N MET A 79 2.68 7.06 -5.19
CA MET A 79 2.65 5.65 -5.61
C MET A 79 1.76 4.81 -4.69
N HIS A 80 1.84 5.00 -3.36
CA HIS A 80 0.99 4.29 -2.41
C HIS A 80 -0.50 4.65 -2.58
N GLN A 81 -0.83 5.94 -2.76
CA GLN A 81 -2.20 6.40 -3.02
C GLN A 81 -2.79 5.73 -4.27
N GLU A 82 -2.03 5.65 -5.36
CA GLU A 82 -2.47 4.95 -6.58
C GLU A 82 -2.69 3.45 -6.35
N MET A 83 -1.81 2.80 -5.58
CA MET A 83 -1.95 1.37 -5.26
C MET A 83 -3.18 1.09 -4.42
N VAL A 84 -3.48 1.91 -3.41
CA VAL A 84 -4.67 1.72 -2.57
C VAL A 84 -5.97 1.89 -3.37
N GLY A 85 -5.99 2.82 -4.33
CA GLY A 85 -7.11 2.93 -5.28
C GLY A 85 -7.37 1.66 -6.08
N LYS A 86 -6.30 0.93 -6.44
CA LYS A 86 -6.40 -0.35 -7.17
C LYS A 86 -6.85 -1.51 -6.27
N VAL A 87 -6.39 -1.55 -5.02
CA VAL A 87 -6.80 -2.58 -4.05
C VAL A 87 -8.28 -2.45 -3.68
N ALA A 88 -8.79 -1.23 -3.49
CA ALA A 88 -10.21 -1.00 -3.20
C ALA A 88 -11.13 -1.41 -4.36
N ALA A 89 -10.66 -1.32 -5.61
CA ALA A 89 -11.40 -1.78 -6.78
C ALA A 89 -11.34 -3.32 -6.99
N ALA A 90 -10.38 -3.99 -6.36
CA ALA A 90 -10.16 -5.44 -6.47
C ALA A 90 -10.75 -6.25 -5.30
N ALA A 91 -11.34 -5.59 -4.29
CA ALA A 91 -12.10 -6.26 -3.24
C ALA A 91 -13.31 -6.97 -3.89
N PRO A 92 -13.45 -8.30 -3.74
CA PRO A 92 -14.51 -9.03 -4.42
C PRO A 92 -15.86 -8.63 -3.82
N ALA A 93 -16.79 -8.19 -4.67
CA ALA A 93 -18.20 -8.21 -4.33
C ALA A 93 -18.59 -9.66 -3.92
N PRO A 94 -19.42 -9.85 -2.89
CA PRO A 94 -19.99 -11.15 -2.61
C PRO A 94 -21.08 -11.39 -3.65
N ASP A 95 -20.70 -11.83 -4.85
CA ASP A 95 -21.45 -12.72 -5.73
C ASP A 95 -20.80 -12.78 -7.12
N SER A 96 -20.35 -14.00 -7.44
CA SER A 96 -20.18 -14.61 -8.77
C SER A 96 -20.31 -13.70 -10.00
N SER A 97 -19.16 -13.32 -10.58
CA SER A 97 -18.78 -13.69 -11.96
C SER A 97 -17.44 -13.02 -12.27
N ALA A 98 -16.38 -13.82 -12.30
CA ALA A 98 -15.09 -13.37 -12.79
C ALA A 98 -15.22 -13.03 -14.29
N PRO A 99 -14.74 -11.87 -14.78
CA PRO A 99 -14.53 -11.73 -16.21
C PRO A 99 -13.31 -12.59 -16.55
N ALA A 100 -13.57 -13.68 -17.27
CA ALA A 100 -12.55 -14.40 -18.00
C ALA A 100 -11.89 -13.44 -18.99
N ALA A 101 -10.61 -13.11 -18.77
CA ALA A 101 -9.78 -12.50 -19.79
C ALA A 101 -9.27 -13.62 -20.70
N SER A 102 -10.03 -13.94 -21.73
CA SER A 102 -9.57 -14.72 -22.88
C SER A 102 -8.63 -13.88 -23.73
N ASP A 103 -7.52 -14.51 -24.12
CA ASP A 103 -6.41 -14.03 -24.93
C ASP A 103 -6.71 -12.98 -26.02
N ALA A 104 -5.94 -11.89 -25.98
CA ALA A 104 -5.43 -11.24 -27.19
C ALA A 104 -4.11 -10.51 -26.85
N ALA A 105 -3.03 -11.00 -27.44
CA ALA A 105 -1.67 -10.51 -27.40
C ALA A 105 -1.53 -8.98 -27.27
N ALA A 106 -1.04 -8.54 -26.11
CA ALA A 106 -0.31 -7.28 -25.97
C ALA A 106 0.77 -7.49 -24.90
N THR A 107 2.01 -7.56 -25.35
CA THR A 107 3.22 -7.55 -24.54
C THR A 107 3.26 -6.30 -23.67
N ASN A 108 2.74 -6.39 -22.45
CA ASN A 108 3.03 -5.43 -21.39
C ASN A 108 3.65 -6.18 -20.22
N SER A 109 4.89 -6.57 -20.44
CA SER A 109 5.85 -6.83 -19.36
C SER A 109 6.09 -5.51 -18.61
N VAL A 110 5.12 -5.06 -17.81
CA VAL A 110 5.47 -4.24 -16.67
C VAL A 110 6.12 -5.22 -15.70
N ALA A 111 7.45 -5.29 -15.76
CA ALA A 111 8.22 -6.02 -14.78
C ALA A 111 7.68 -5.68 -13.39
N PRO A 112 7.49 -6.67 -12.49
CA PRO A 112 7.14 -6.38 -11.12
C PRO A 112 8.14 -5.34 -10.60
N VAL A 113 7.64 -4.21 -10.12
CA VAL A 113 8.51 -3.14 -9.60
C VAL A 113 9.40 -3.73 -8.50
N PRO A 114 10.74 -3.58 -8.58
CA PRO A 114 11.63 -4.07 -7.53
C PRO A 114 11.35 -3.32 -6.22
N GLY A 115 10.80 -4.02 -5.24
CA GLY A 115 10.37 -3.47 -3.97
C GLY A 115 9.59 -4.54 -3.21
N ALA A 116 9.72 -4.56 -1.88
CA ALA A 116 9.32 -5.67 -1.03
C ALA A 116 7.86 -6.14 -1.27
N ASN A 117 7.69 -7.12 -2.16
CA ASN A 117 6.40 -7.76 -2.38
C ASN A 117 5.91 -8.40 -1.07
N SER A 118 4.82 -7.89 -0.51
CA SER A 118 4.20 -8.33 0.76
C SER A 118 3.40 -9.63 0.63
N PHE A 119 3.57 -10.36 -0.47
CA PHE A 119 2.91 -11.66 -0.66
C PHE A 119 3.69 -12.75 0.06
N THR A 120 2.98 -13.60 0.78
CA THR A 120 3.46 -14.91 1.27
C THR A 120 3.59 -15.90 0.10
N GLU A 121 4.31 -17.00 0.31
CA GLU A 121 4.48 -18.06 -0.71
C GLU A 121 3.12 -18.58 -1.21
N ASP A 122 2.18 -18.80 -0.28
CA ASP A 122 0.83 -19.30 -0.59
C ASP A 122 0.04 -18.32 -1.48
N GLN A 123 0.17 -17.01 -1.25
CA GLN A 123 -0.48 -16.00 -2.09
C GLN A 123 0.14 -15.94 -3.49
N ALA A 124 1.45 -16.14 -3.61
CA ALA A 124 2.13 -16.22 -4.89
C ALA A 124 1.71 -17.48 -5.67
N LYS A 125 1.64 -18.63 -4.99
CA LYS A 125 1.20 -19.90 -5.57
C LYS A 125 -0.23 -19.82 -6.08
N ASN A 126 -1.16 -19.29 -5.27
CA ASN A 126 -2.55 -19.10 -5.66
C ASN A 126 -2.69 -18.20 -6.90
N ALA A 127 -1.91 -17.12 -6.98
CA ALA A 127 -1.91 -16.23 -8.14
C ALA A 127 -1.42 -16.92 -9.42
N ILE A 128 -0.40 -17.78 -9.31
CA ILE A 128 0.15 -18.55 -10.45
C ILE A 128 -0.84 -19.64 -10.89
N GLU A 129 -1.44 -20.39 -9.97
CA GLU A 129 -2.47 -21.38 -10.27
C GLU A 129 -3.69 -20.74 -10.96
N LYS A 130 -4.13 -19.58 -10.45
CA LYS A 130 -5.22 -18.79 -11.04
C LYS A 130 -4.91 -18.26 -12.43
N ALA A 131 -3.62 -18.07 -12.76
CA ALA A 131 -3.18 -17.70 -14.10
C ALA A 131 -3.16 -18.91 -15.08
N GLY A 132 -3.62 -20.09 -14.66
CA GLY A 132 -3.78 -21.26 -15.51
C GLY A 132 -2.59 -22.21 -15.52
N TYR A 133 -1.56 -21.95 -14.70
CA TYR A 133 -0.45 -22.86 -14.52
C TYR A 133 -0.85 -23.98 -13.54
N SER A 134 -0.78 -25.22 -14.01
CA SER A 134 -0.89 -26.41 -13.17
C SER A 134 0.51 -26.81 -12.68
N ASP A 135 0.58 -27.54 -11.56
CA ASP A 135 1.83 -28.09 -10.99
C ASP A 135 2.84 -27.05 -10.47
N VAL A 136 2.36 -26.04 -9.74
CA VAL A 136 3.24 -25.04 -9.09
C VAL A 136 4.00 -25.69 -7.91
N SER A 137 5.30 -25.88 -8.09
CA SER A 137 6.24 -26.37 -7.05
C SER A 137 6.52 -25.29 -5.99
N ALA A 138 7.35 -25.62 -4.99
CA ALA A 138 7.75 -24.65 -3.97
C ALA A 138 8.35 -23.40 -4.63
N LEU A 139 7.99 -22.22 -4.10
CA LEU A 139 8.44 -20.95 -4.66
C LEU A 139 9.45 -20.32 -3.70
N THR A 140 10.57 -19.85 -4.23
CA THR A 140 11.53 -19.03 -3.48
C THR A 140 11.52 -17.61 -4.02
N LYS A 141 11.52 -16.64 -3.12
CA LYS A 141 11.62 -15.22 -3.48
C LYS A 141 13.08 -14.86 -3.74
N ASP A 142 13.37 -14.33 -4.92
CA ASP A 142 14.72 -13.86 -5.27
C ASP A 142 15.04 -12.47 -4.69
N ASP A 143 16.29 -12.04 -4.83
CA ASP A 143 16.80 -10.74 -4.34
C ASP A 143 16.11 -9.53 -4.99
N LYS A 144 15.34 -9.75 -6.07
CA LYS A 144 14.55 -8.71 -6.75
C LYS A 144 13.08 -8.74 -6.32
N GLY A 145 12.73 -9.62 -5.38
CA GLY A 145 11.39 -9.76 -4.84
C GLY A 145 10.44 -10.58 -5.72
N ILE A 146 10.95 -11.31 -6.71
CA ILE A 146 10.15 -12.12 -7.64
C ILE A 146 10.12 -13.57 -7.12
N TRP A 147 8.93 -14.16 -7.03
CA TRP A 147 8.75 -15.56 -6.69
C TRP A 147 9.12 -16.45 -7.89
N ARG A 148 9.99 -17.44 -7.67
CA ARG A 148 10.48 -18.40 -8.69
C ARG A 148 10.29 -19.82 -8.20
N GLY A 149 9.85 -20.72 -9.08
CA GLY A 149 9.79 -22.15 -8.79
C GLY A 149 11.18 -22.76 -8.58
N THR A 150 11.25 -23.71 -7.66
CA THR A 150 12.41 -24.60 -7.45
C THR A 150 12.22 -25.93 -8.16
#